data_AF-A0AAD3YBL9-F1
#
_entry.id   AF-A0AAD3YBL9-F1
#
_cell.length_a   1.000
_cell.length_b   1.000
_cell.length_c   1.000
_cell.angle_alpha   90.00
_cell.angle_beta   90.00
_cell.angle_gamma   90.00
#
_symmetry.space_group_name_H-M   'P 1'
#
loop_
_entity.id
_entity.type
_entity.pdbx_description
1 polymer ?
#
loop_
_entity_poly.entity_id
_entity_poly.type
_entity_poly.pdbx_seq_one_letter_code
_entity_poly.pdbx_strand_id
1 'polypeptide(L)'
;MARTGLQKEVIELYRQGVRNAMSKDQRQAFLIHLRYNFHHPPLTSRDFTAVEYQIRKFRRTLEMLSEPSTQRIALSQDMRDWWANEVERAHARAAIAEMKKAKEASS
;
A
#
# COMPACT_ATOMS: atom_id res chain seq x y z
N MET A 1 -7.04 18.66 12.83
CA MET A 1 -6.39 17.90 13.92
C MET A 1 -4.96 17.61 13.52
N ALA A 2 -3.98 17.86 14.39
CA ALA A 2 -2.58 17.54 14.12
C ALA A 2 -2.38 16.02 14.07
N ARG A 3 -1.54 15.52 13.16
CA ARG A 3 -1.19 14.10 13.11
C ARG A 3 -0.42 13.71 14.37
N THR A 4 -0.80 12.60 15.00
CA THR A 4 -0.05 12.03 16.13
C THR A 4 1.36 11.61 15.68
N GLY A 5 2.31 11.48 16.61
CA GLY A 5 3.69 11.03 16.29
C GLY A 5 3.68 9.72 15.50
N LEU A 6 2.91 8.74 15.98
CA LEU A 6 2.75 7.44 15.32
C LEU A 6 2.20 7.55 13.90
N GLN A 7 1.20 8.41 13.66
CA GLN A 7 0.66 8.63 12.31
C GLN A 7 1.71 9.22 11.35
N LYS A 8 2.59 10.11 11.84
CA LYS A 8 3.68 10.65 11.02
C LYS A 8 4.65 9.55 10.63
N GLU A 9 5.02 8.68 11.57
CA GLU A 9 5.92 7.56 11.32
C GLU A 9 5.36 6.58 10.28
N VAL A 10 4.07 6.22 10.37
CA VAL A 10 3.41 5.38 9.36
C VAL A 10 3.54 5.99 7.96
N ILE A 11 3.27 7.29 7.83
CA ILE A 11 3.32 8.00 6.55
C ILE A 11 4.76 8.08 6.00
N GLU A 12 5.72 8.38 6.86
CA GLU A 12 7.13 8.45 6.49
C GLU A 12 7.64 7.09 6.00
N LEU A 13 7.30 6.02 6.73
CA LEU A 13 7.66 4.66 6.38
C LEU A 13 7.03 4.24 5.05
N TYR A 14 5.75 4.58 4.83
CA TYR A 14 5.08 4.32 3.56
C TYR A 14 5.79 5.03 2.40
N ARG A 15 6.13 6.31 2.57
CA ARG A 15 6.84 7.10 1.55
C ARG A 15 8.24 6.54 1.26
N GLN A 16 8.96 6.10 2.29
CA GLN A 16 10.25 5.42 2.11
C GLN A 16 10.07 4.13 1.31
N GLY A 17 9.08 3.31 1.63
CA GLY A 17 8.73 2.11 0.88
C GLY A 17 8.41 2.39 -0.59
N VAL A 18 7.64 3.44 -0.89
CA VAL A 18 7.34 3.84 -2.27
C VAL A 18 8.62 4.25 -3.00
N ARG A 19 9.48 5.08 -2.39
CA ARG A 19 10.75 5.50 -3.00
C ARG A 19 11.65 4.30 -3.31
N ASN A 20 11.75 3.36 -2.37
CA ASN A 20 12.45 2.10 -2.59
C ASN A 20 11.86 1.32 -3.76
N ALA A 21 10.55 1.11 -3.79
CA ALA A 21 9.90 0.37 -4.88
C ALA A 21 10.15 0.99 -6.26
N MET A 22 10.18 2.33 -6.34
CA MET A 22 10.42 3.05 -7.59
C MET A 22 11.87 2.94 -8.09
N SER A 23 12.84 2.62 -7.24
CA SER A 23 14.23 2.43 -7.63
C SER A 23 14.55 1.01 -8.12
N LYS A 24 13.57 0.08 -8.08
CA LYS A 24 13.77 -1.31 -8.48
C LYS A 24 13.40 -1.56 -9.94
N ASP A 25 13.86 -2.68 -10.50
CA ASP A 25 13.42 -3.14 -11.82
C ASP A 25 11.97 -3.66 -11.77
N GLN A 26 11.65 -4.51 -10.79
CA GLN A 26 10.29 -5.05 -10.60
C GLN A 26 9.39 -4.13 -9.75
N ARG A 27 9.33 -2.84 -10.09
CA ARG A 27 8.62 -1.78 -9.33
C ARG A 27 7.22 -2.20 -8.87
N GLN A 28 6.44 -2.78 -9.78
CA GLN A 28 5.07 -3.18 -9.49
C GLN A 28 4.99 -4.23 -8.38
N ALA A 29 5.90 -5.22 -8.36
CA ALA A 29 5.91 -6.24 -7.31
C ALA A 29 6.22 -5.61 -5.95
N PHE A 30 7.23 -4.73 -5.87
CA PHE A 30 7.55 -4.00 -4.64
C PHE A 30 6.39 -3.14 -4.15
N LEU A 31 5.69 -2.45 -5.07
CA LEU A 31 4.50 -1.65 -4.73
C LEU A 31 3.35 -2.53 -4.21
N ILE A 32 3.09 -3.69 -4.81
CA ILE A 32 2.06 -4.62 -4.33
C ILE A 32 2.41 -5.12 -2.94
N HIS A 33 3.66 -5.59 -2.73
CA HIS A 33 4.14 -6.03 -1.43
C HIS A 33 3.99 -4.94 -0.36
N LEU A 34 4.43 -3.71 -0.67
CA LEU A 34 4.29 -2.55 0.22
C LEU A 34 2.82 -2.30 0.58
N ARG A 35 1.95 -2.16 -0.42
CA ARG A 35 0.54 -1.84 -0.20
C ARG A 35 -0.16 -2.95 0.58
N TYR A 36 0.12 -4.21 0.27
CA TYR A 36 -0.43 -5.35 0.98
C TYR A 36 -0.09 -5.31 2.47
N ASN A 37 1.19 -5.09 2.83
CA ASN A 37 1.63 -5.05 4.23
C ASN A 37 1.03 -3.86 5.02
N PHE A 38 0.72 -2.74 4.36
CA PHE A 38 0.04 -1.61 5.01
C PHE A 38 -1.48 -1.80 5.16
N HIS A 39 -2.08 -2.72 4.41
CA HIS A 39 -3.50 -3.07 4.53
C HIS A 39 -3.75 -4.33 5.38
N HIS A 40 -2.72 -5.14 5.63
CA HIS A 40 -2.83 -6.42 6.34
C HIS A 40 -1.85 -6.53 7.51
N PRO A 41 -2.33 -6.79 8.74
CA PRO A 41 -3.76 -6.93 9.10
C PRO A 41 -4.52 -5.61 9.03
N PRO A 42 -5.87 -5.64 8.93
CA PRO A 42 -6.68 -4.44 8.99
C PRO A 42 -6.59 -3.83 10.39
N LEU A 43 -5.85 -2.72 10.53
CA LEU A 43 -5.66 -2.02 11.79
C LEU A 43 -6.34 -0.65 11.76
N THR A 44 -6.84 -0.24 12.92
CA THR A 44 -7.40 1.09 13.14
C THR A 44 -6.44 1.94 13.97
N SER A 45 -6.73 3.24 14.08
CA SER A 45 -5.96 4.15 14.92
C SER A 45 -6.01 3.82 16.42
N ARG A 46 -6.90 2.91 16.85
CA ARG A 46 -7.02 2.45 18.25
C ARG A 46 -6.07 1.30 18.57
N ASP A 47 -5.53 0.63 17.56
CA ASP A 47 -4.70 -0.57 17.72
C ASP A 47 -3.22 -0.21 17.88
N PHE A 48 -2.90 0.71 18.80
CA PHE A 48 -1.59 1.35 18.93
C PHE A 48 -0.42 0.36 18.97
N THR A 49 -0.49 -0.64 19.85
CA THR A 49 0.56 -1.65 20.01
C THR A 49 0.76 -2.49 18.75
N ALA A 50 -0.33 -2.81 18.04
CA ALA A 50 -0.25 -3.57 16.80
C ALA A 50 0.35 -2.72 15.66
N VAL A 51 -0.02 -1.44 15.58
CA VAL A 51 0.56 -0.50 14.61
C VAL A 51 2.06 -0.33 14.85
N GLU A 52 2.49 -0.13 16.09
CA GLU A 52 3.92 -0.05 16.42
C GLU A 52 4.68 -1.33 16.05
N TYR A 53 4.09 -2.49 16.33
CA TYR A 53 4.69 -3.76 15.93
C TYR A 53 4.84 -3.85 14.41
N GLN A 54 3.82 -3.48 13.63
CA GLN A 54 3.90 -3.48 12.18
C GLN A 54 4.95 -2.49 11.65
N ILE A 55 5.06 -1.29 12.25
CA ILE A 55 6.11 -0.31 11.90
C ILE A 55 7.50 -0.93 12.12
N ARG A 56 7.75 -1.52 13.30
CA ARG A 56 9.04 -2.15 13.62
C ARG A 56 9.36 -3.30 12.66
N LYS A 57 8.39 -4.15 12.38
CA LYS A 57 8.52 -5.26 11.43
C LYS A 57 8.85 -4.75 10.03
N PHE A 58 8.09 -3.80 9.52
CA PHE A 58 8.24 -3.31 8.15
C PHE A 58 9.53 -2.50 7.97
N ARG A 59 10.01 -1.78 8.99
CA ARG A 59 11.34 -1.14 8.95
C ARG A 59 12.45 -2.16 8.66
N ARG A 60 12.49 -3.29 9.39
CA ARG A 60 13.47 -4.37 9.14
C ARG A 60 13.33 -4.96 7.74
N THR A 61 12.10 -5.18 7.28
CA THR A 61 11.85 -5.65 5.91
C THR A 61 12.36 -4.64 4.89
N LEU A 62 12.13 -3.35 5.11
CA LEU A 62 12.52 -2.29 4.19
C LEU A 62 14.04 -2.10 4.14
N GLU A 63 14.76 -2.30 5.24
CA GLU A 63 16.23 -2.30 5.25
C GLU A 63 16.79 -3.33 4.26
N MET A 64 16.36 -4.60 4.37
CA MET A 64 16.74 -5.67 3.44
C MET A 64 16.30 -5.39 1.99
N LEU A 65 15.07 -4.90 1.79
CA LEU A 65 14.57 -4.57 0.44
C LEU A 65 15.27 -3.33 -0.15
N SER A 66 15.93 -2.52 0.67
CA SER A 66 16.68 -1.34 0.25
C SER A 66 18.08 -1.63 -0.27
N GLU A 67 18.58 -2.84 -0.05
CA GLU A 67 19.84 -3.29 -0.63
C GLU A 67 19.85 -3.13 -2.16
N PRO A 68 20.92 -2.57 -2.76
CA PRO A 68 21.03 -2.40 -4.21
C PRO A 68 20.98 -3.72 -4.98
N SER A 69 21.39 -4.84 -4.37
CA SER A 69 21.33 -6.18 -4.98
C SER A 69 19.90 -6.73 -5.03
N THR A 70 19.00 -6.28 -4.16
CA THR A 70 17.61 -6.74 -4.09
C THR A 70 16.76 -6.03 -5.15
N GLN A 71 16.79 -6.52 -6.39
CA GLN A 71 16.05 -5.90 -7.51
C GLN A 71 14.70 -6.56 -7.82
N ARG A 72 14.45 -7.73 -7.22
CA ARG A 72 13.31 -8.60 -7.54
C ARG A 72 12.77 -9.22 -6.27
N ILE A 73 11.45 -9.39 -6.21
CA ILE A 73 10.76 -10.11 -5.12
C ILE A 73 9.67 -11.00 -5.69
N ALA A 74 9.47 -12.14 -5.03
CA ALA A 74 8.30 -12.97 -5.26
C ALA A 74 7.11 -12.42 -4.45
N LEU A 75 5.94 -12.38 -5.08
CA LEU A 75 4.68 -12.14 -4.37
C LEU A 75 4.09 -13.49 -3.93
N SER A 76 3.38 -13.52 -2.82
CA SER A 76 2.51 -14.66 -2.50
C SER A 76 1.29 -14.68 -3.44
N GLN A 77 0.57 -15.80 -3.47
CA GLN A 77 -0.68 -15.87 -4.22
C GLN A 77 -1.72 -14.90 -3.65
N ASP A 78 -1.87 -14.86 -2.32
CA ASP A 78 -2.77 -13.93 -1.63
C ASP A 78 -2.51 -12.46 -2.00
N MET A 79 -1.24 -12.05 -2.14
CA MET A 79 -0.88 -10.69 -2.56
C MET A 79 -1.34 -10.40 -4.00
N ARG A 80 -1.18 -11.38 -4.90
CA ARG A 80 -1.62 -11.25 -6.30
C ARG A 80 -3.14 -11.15 -6.39
N ASP A 81 -3.84 -12.04 -5.68
CA ASP A 81 -5.30 -12.10 -5.69
C ASP A 81 -5.90 -10.85 -5.05
N TRP A 82 -5.32 -10.38 -3.94
CA TRP A 82 -5.71 -9.12 -3.32
C TRP A 82 -5.54 -7.93 -4.27
N TRP A 83 -4.40 -7.84 -4.97
CA TRP A 83 -4.16 -6.75 -5.91
C TRP A 83 -5.11 -6.81 -7.11
N ALA A 84 -5.37 -7.99 -7.67
CA ALA A 84 -6.35 -8.17 -8.73
C ALA A 84 -7.73 -7.66 -8.30
N ASN A 85 -8.18 -8.03 -7.09
CA ASN A 85 -9.44 -7.55 -6.53
C ASN A 85 -9.46 -6.03 -6.28
N GLU A 86 -8.37 -5.42 -5.82
CA GLU A 86 -8.26 -3.95 -5.71
C GLU A 86 -8.39 -3.25 -7.08
N VAL A 87 -7.76 -3.80 -8.13
CA VAL A 87 -7.84 -3.27 -9.49
C VAL A 87 -9.27 -3.34 -10.02
N GLU A 88 -9.93 -4.50 -9.90
CA GLU A 88 -11.33 -4.67 -10.30
C GLU A 88 -12.26 -3.69 -9.57
N ARG A 89 -12.10 -3.54 -8.25
CA ARG A 89 -12.87 -2.56 -7.47
C ARG A 89 -12.63 -1.13 -7.94
N ALA A 90 -11.41 -0.76 -8.30
CA ALA A 90 -11.09 0.56 -8.81
C ALA A 90 -11.77 0.81 -10.17
N HIS A 91 -11.76 -0.16 -11.08
CA HIS A 91 -12.47 -0.08 -12.37
C HIS A 91 -13.98 0.05 -12.18
N ALA A 92 -14.58 -0.75 -11.30
CA ALA A 92 -16.01 -0.66 -10.99
C ALA A 92 -16.38 0.72 -10.42
N ARG A 93 -15.57 1.27 -9.50
CA ARG A 93 -15.78 2.62 -8.95
C ARG A 93 -15.70 3.71 -10.03
N ALA A 94 -14.75 3.58 -10.96
CA ALA A 94 -14.61 4.52 -12.08
C ALA A 94 -15.83 4.46 -13.02
N ALA A 95 -16.31 3.25 -13.36
CA ALA A 95 -17.50 3.07 -14.19
C ALA A 95 -18.74 3.70 -13.56
N ILE A 96 -18.96 3.50 -12.25
CA ILE A 96 -20.06 4.11 -11.50
C ILE A 96 -19.96 5.64 -11.53
N ALA A 97 -18.76 6.20 -11.37
CA ALA A 97 -18.54 7.64 -11.41
C ALA A 97 -18.89 8.24 -12.79
N GLU A 98 -18.50 7.57 -13.87
CA GLU A 98 -18.83 8.01 -15.24
C GLU A 98 -20.34 7.92 -15.52
N MET A 99 -21.02 6.86 -15.07
CA MET A 99 -22.48 6.74 -15.19
C MET A 99 -23.20 7.87 -14.45
N LYS A 100 -22.74 8.21 -13.24
CA LYS A 100 -23.30 9.31 -12.45
C LYS A 100 -23.14 10.65 -13.16
N LYS A 101 -21.94 10.92 -13.69
CA LYS A 101 -21.64 12.13 -14.45
C LYS A 101 -22.49 12.25 -15.73
N ALA A 102 -22.68 11.15 -16.45
CA ALA A 102 -23.54 11.13 -17.65
C ALA A 102 -25.01 11.44 -17.32
N LYS A 103 -25.51 10.92 -16.19
CA LYS A 103 -26.88 11.20 -15.72
C LYS A 103 -27.06 12.67 -15.34
N GLU A 104 -26.07 13.27 -14.67
CA GLU A 104 -26.08 14.69 -14.30
C GLU A 104 -25.98 15.62 -15.51
N ALA A 105 -25.27 15.23 -16.57
CA ALA A 105 -25.16 16.02 -17.80
C ALA A 105 -26.41 15.97 -18.70
N SER A 106 -27.32 15.03 -18.45
CA SER A 106 -28.57 14.84 -19.21
C SER A 106 -29.82 15.39 -18.48
N SER A 107 -29.65 15.97 -17.30
CA SER A 107 -30.72 16.60 -16.49
C SER A 107 -30.57 18.12 -16.46
#